data_AF-A0A950WCP3-F1
#
_entry.id   AF-A0A950WCP3-F1
#
_cell.length_a   1.000
_cell.length_b   1.000
_cell.length_c   1.000
_cell.angle_alpha   90.00
_cell.angle_beta   90.00
_cell.angle_gamma   90.00
#
_symmetry.space_group_name_H-M   'P 1'
#
loop_
_entity.id
_entity.type
_entity.pdbx_description
1 polymer ?
#
loop_
_entity_poly.entity_id
_entity_poly.type
_entity_poly.pdbx_seq_one_letter_code
_entity_poly.pdbx_strand_id
1 'polypeptide(L)' 'DTARLAAHFADAEEECRRLVDRRLALPAYDQCLKASHLFNLLDARGAVSITERAAYILRVRALAKACCETWLAGFND' A
#
# COMPACT_ATOMS: atom_id res chain seq x y z
N ASP A 1 -16.24 -6.51 -10.80
CA ASP A 1 -15.02 -5.70 -11.02
C ASP A 1 -14.36 -5.27 -9.70
N THR A 2 -15.12 -4.86 -8.68
CA THR A 2 -14.56 -4.50 -7.35
C THR A 2 -13.76 -5.62 -6.68
N ALA A 3 -14.16 -6.89 -6.84
CA ALA A 3 -13.38 -8.04 -6.38
C ALA A 3 -11.96 -8.08 -6.99
N ARG A 4 -11.81 -7.70 -8.28
CA ARG A 4 -10.52 -7.61 -8.94
C ARG A 4 -9.68 -6.45 -8.40
N LEU A 5 -10.31 -5.30 -8.09
CA LEU A 5 -9.63 -4.17 -7.45
C LEU A 5 -9.15 -4.53 -6.03
N ALA A 6 -9.93 -5.31 -5.28
CA ALA A 6 -9.55 -5.80 -3.97
C ALA A 6 -8.37 -6.79 -4.05
N ALA A 7 -8.37 -7.70 -5.03
CA ALA A 7 -7.24 -8.58 -5.30
C ALA A 7 -5.98 -7.78 -5.64
N HIS A 8 -6.08 -6.83 -6.58
CA HIS A 8 -4.94 -5.96 -6.93
C HIS A 8 -4.44 -5.12 -5.74
N PHE A 9 -5.32 -4.71 -4.83
CA PHE A 9 -4.91 -4.01 -3.61
C PHE A 9 -4.06 -4.93 -2.74
N ALA A 10 -4.50 -6.18 -2.54
CA ALA A 10 -3.75 -7.18 -1.78
C ALA A 10 -2.39 -7.47 -2.42
N ASP A 11 -2.35 -7.66 -3.76
CA ASP A 11 -1.11 -7.89 -4.50
C ASP A 11 -0.12 -6.73 -4.35
N ALA A 12 -0.60 -5.49 -4.49
CA ALA A 12 0.23 -4.29 -4.33
C ALA A 12 0.73 -4.13 -2.89
N GLU A 13 -0.10 -4.44 -1.90
CA GLU A 13 0.29 -4.41 -0.49
C GLU A 13 1.39 -5.45 -0.19
N GLU A 14 1.21 -6.69 -0.66
CA GLU A 14 2.18 -7.77 -0.47
C GLU A 14 3.51 -7.46 -1.16
N GLU A 15 3.46 -7.03 -2.43
CA GLU A 15 4.67 -6.67 -3.18
C GLU A 15 5.41 -5.48 -2.56
N CYS A 16 4.69 -4.49 -2.03
CA CYS A 16 5.29 -3.39 -1.28
C CYS A 16 6.09 -3.90 -0.08
N ARG A 17 5.49 -4.78 0.75
CA ARG A 17 6.19 -5.41 1.89
C ARG A 17 7.41 -6.20 1.44
N ARG A 18 7.27 -7.01 0.38
CA ARG A 18 8.36 -7.81 -0.18
C ARG A 18 9.55 -6.94 -0.65
N LEU A 19 9.28 -5.76 -1.19
CA LEU A 19 10.30 -4.81 -1.64
C LEU A 19 10.95 -4.06 -0.46
N VAL A 20 10.17 -3.72 0.56
CA VAL A 20 10.68 -3.19 1.85
C VAL A 20 11.66 -4.18 2.48
N ASP A 21 11.31 -5.47 2.57
CA ASP A 21 12.18 -6.51 3.15
C ASP A 21 13.50 -6.66 2.40
N ARG A 22 13.50 -6.33 1.10
CA ARG A 22 14.68 -6.32 0.23
C ARG A 22 15.45 -4.99 0.24
N ARG A 23 15.05 -4.05 1.10
CA ARG A 23 15.61 -2.69 1.19
C ARG A 23 15.50 -1.86 -0.10
N LEU A 24 14.46 -2.10 -0.90
CA LEU A 24 14.23 -1.40 -2.16
C LEU A 24 13.14 -0.33 -2.00
N ALA A 25 13.51 0.81 -1.39
CA ALA A 25 12.54 1.83 -0.96
C ALA A 25 11.72 2.46 -2.11
N LEU A 26 12.36 2.85 -3.22
CA LEU A 26 11.66 3.50 -4.34
C LEU A 26 10.63 2.59 -5.01
N PRO A 27 10.96 1.37 -5.45
CA PRO A 27 9.95 0.49 -6.05
C PRO A 27 8.90 0.01 -5.03
N ALA A 28 9.25 -0.10 -3.73
CA ALA A 28 8.24 -0.33 -2.69
C ALA A 28 7.23 0.83 -2.62
N TYR A 29 7.71 2.07 -2.72
CA TYR A 29 6.86 3.25 -2.71
C TYR A 29 5.91 3.30 -3.91
N ASP A 30 6.34 2.87 -5.11
CA ASP A 30 5.44 2.75 -6.27
C ASP A 30 4.27 1.79 -5.98
N GLN A 31 4.52 0.67 -5.30
CA GLN A 31 3.45 -0.26 -4.89
C GLN A 31 2.55 0.33 -3.80
N CYS A 32 3.11 1.09 -2.86
CA CYS A 32 2.33 1.86 -1.89
C CYS A 32 1.37 2.85 -2.58
N LEU A 33 1.84 3.59 -3.59
CA LEU A 33 1.01 4.50 -4.38
C LEU A 33 -0.09 3.74 -5.13
N LYS A 34 0.25 2.59 -5.71
CA LYS A 34 -0.73 1.72 -6.39
C LYS A 34 -1.81 1.22 -5.43
N ALA A 35 -1.45 0.76 -4.23
CA ALA A 35 -2.39 0.35 -3.20
C ALA A 35 -3.31 1.51 -2.77
N SER A 36 -2.75 2.71 -2.56
CA SER A 36 -3.52 3.93 -2.25
C SER A 36 -4.55 4.25 -3.33
N HIS A 37 -4.15 4.19 -4.61
CA HIS A 37 -5.04 4.44 -5.73
C HIS A 37 -6.16 3.40 -5.83
N LEU A 38 -5.83 2.11 -5.68
CA LEU A 38 -6.80 1.02 -5.69
C LEU A 38 -7.82 1.14 -4.55
N PHE A 39 -7.38 1.56 -3.36
CA PHE A 39 -8.28 1.89 -2.26
C PHE A 39 -9.26 3.00 -2.66
N ASN A 40 -8.79 4.10 -3.24
CA ASN A 40 -9.68 5.19 -3.69
C ASN A 40 -10.72 4.69 -4.71
N LEU A 41 -10.32 3.80 -5.62
CA LEU A 41 -11.24 3.20 -6.61
C LEU A 41 -12.27 2.26 -5.98
N LEU A 42 -11.96 1.61 -4.87
CA LEU A 42 -12.88 0.79 -4.08
C LEU A 42 -13.84 1.67 -3.26
N ASP A 43 -13.30 2.69 -2.58
CA ASP A 43 -14.05 3.66 -1.76
C ASP A 43 -15.10 4.40 -2.61
N ALA A 44 -14.69 4.93 -3.77
CA ALA A 44 -15.56 5.64 -4.69
C ALA A 44 -16.69 4.77 -5.29
N ARG A 45 -16.51 3.43 -5.30
CA ARG A 45 -17.53 2.49 -5.77
C ARG A 45 -18.44 1.97 -4.64
N GLY A 46 -18.30 2.48 -3.42
CA GLY A 46 -19.04 2.01 -2.26
C GLY A 46 -18.73 0.56 -1.88
N ALA A 47 -17.59 0.03 -2.33
CA ALA A 47 -17.16 -1.34 -2.04
C ALA A 47 -16.44 -1.46 -0.69
N VAL A 48 -16.20 -0.34 -0.01
CA VAL A 48 -15.58 -0.26 1.31
C VAL A 48 -16.61 0.35 2.26
N SER A 49 -16.97 -0.37 3.32
CA SER A 49 -17.85 0.16 4.36
C SER A 49 -17.13 1.20 5.23
N ILE A 50 -17.91 1.97 6.00
CA ILE A 50 -17.38 2.99 6.93
C ILE A 50 -16.39 2.36 7.94
N THR A 51 -16.68 1.15 8.42
CA THR A 51 -15.82 0.43 9.38
C THR A 51 -14.55 -0.08 8.72
N GLU A 52 -14.61 -0.54 7.47
CA GLU A 52 -13.45 -1.01 6.71
C GLU A 52 -12.54 0.13 6.25
N ARG A 53 -13.11 1.32 5.98
CA ARG A 53 -12.36 2.47 5.45
C ARG A 53 -11.19 2.86 6.36
N ALA A 54 -11.41 2.87 7.67
CA ALA A 54 -10.34 3.14 8.63
C ALA A 54 -9.21 2.09 8.54
N ALA A 55 -9.54 0.82 8.34
CA ALA A 55 -8.56 -0.26 8.20
C ALA A 55 -7.73 -0.12 6.92
N TYR A 56 -8.34 0.20 5.77
CA TYR A 56 -7.61 0.46 4.53
C TYR A 56 -6.63 1.65 4.66
N ILE A 57 -7.06 2.73 5.31
CA ILE A 57 -6.20 3.90 5.57
C ILE A 57 -5.00 3.52 6.43
N LEU A 58 -5.20 2.74 7.50
CA LEU A 58 -4.12 2.27 8.35
C LEU A 58 -3.13 1.39 7.60
N ARG A 59 -3.62 0.49 6.73
CA ARG A 59 -2.79 -0.37 5.88
C ARG A 59 -1.90 0.45 4.94
N VAL A 60 -2.48 1.40 4.18
CA VAL A 60 -1.70 2.27 3.28
C VAL A 60 -0.71 3.14 4.06
N ARG A 61 -1.09 3.66 5.24
CA ARG A 61 -0.18 4.42 6.10
C ARG A 61 1.00 3.58 6.59
N ALA A 62 0.78 2.32 6.93
CA ALA A 62 1.83 1.41 7.34
C ALA A 62 2.83 1.14 6.20
N LEU A 63 2.34 0.95 4.97
CA LEU A 63 3.21 0.81 3.78
C LEU A 63 4.06 2.06 3.56
N ALA A 64 3.44 3.25 3.55
CA ALA A 64 4.15 4.51 3.34
C ALA A 64 5.23 4.73 4.40
N LYS A 65 4.92 4.46 5.68
CA LYS A 65 5.88 4.54 6.78
C LYS A 65 7.06 3.59 6.54
N ALA A 66 6.80 2.33 6.21
CA ALA A 66 7.85 1.34 5.96
C ALA A 66 8.76 1.73 4.77
N CYS A 67 8.19 2.29 3.69
CA CYS A 67 8.97 2.82 2.57
C CYS A 67 9.90 3.96 3.02
N CYS A 68 9.39 4.91 3.83
CA CYS A 68 10.19 6.01 4.36
C CYS A 68 11.30 5.54 5.30
N GLU A 69 11.01 4.60 6.20
CA GLU A 69 12.01 4.01 7.10
C GLU A 69 13.10 3.29 6.31
N THR A 70 12.73 2.55 5.27
CA THR A 70 13.68 1.87 4.37
C THR A 70 14.55 2.88 3.61
N TRP A 71 13.96 3.97 3.10
CA TRP A 71 14.67 5.05 2.43
C TRP A 71 15.70 5.71 3.35
N LEU A 72 15.30 6.05 4.59
CA LEU A 72 16.18 6.65 5.58
C LEU A 72 17.33 5.72 5.99
N ALA A 73 17.07 4.42 6.12
CA ALA A 73 18.10 3.44 6.44
C ALA A 73 19.19 3.38 5.35
N GLY A 74 18.81 3.50 4.08
CA GLY A 74 19.76 3.48 2.95
C GLY A 74 20.71 4.68 2.84
N PHE A 75 20.51 5.76 3.62
CA PHE A 75 21.48 6.86 3.72
C PHE A 75 22.49 6.68 4.86
N ASN A 76 22.26 5.71 5.74
CA ASN A 76 23.13 5.44 6.89
C ASN A 76 24.09 4.26 6.64
N ASP A 77 24.02 3.64 5.46
CA ASP A 77 24.99 2.69 4.91
C ASP A 77 26.00 3.44 4.02
#